data_AF-A0A396GFE6-F1
#
_entry.id   AF-A0A396GFE6-F1
#
_cell.length_a   1.000
_cell.length_b   1.000
_cell.length_c   1.000
_cell.angle_alpha   90.00
_cell.angle_beta   90.00
_cell.angle_gamma   90.00
#
_symmetry.space_group_name_H-M   'P 1'
#
loop_
_entity.id
_entity.type
_entity.pdbx_description
1 polymer ?
#
loop_
_entity_poly.entity_id
_entity_poly.type
_entity_poly.pdbx_seq_one_letter_code
_entity_poly.pdbx_strand_id
1 'polypeptide(L)'
;MYFFETYLEVRQLRANKLTTLPKTLEGVISEDTFQKTRSYSLDHSRFHFVCQFVTIVRDSAILFFGVMPWFWKKSEDFMTLIGLNADNEILHSIAFLAGCMILLQVSVTLTSLMRLLTNHNSERY
;
A
#
# COMPACT_ATOMS: atom_id res chain seq x y z
N MET A 1 -11.43 11.69 -1.54
CA MET A 1 -10.49 11.03 -2.47
C MET A 1 -10.66 9.52 -2.43
N TYR A 2 -10.30 8.84 -1.34
CA TYR A 2 -10.36 7.37 -1.22
C TYR A 2 -11.72 6.73 -1.53
N PHE A 3 -12.82 7.21 -0.94
CA PHE A 3 -14.15 6.66 -1.23
C PHE A 3 -14.54 6.73 -2.71
N PHE A 4 -14.08 7.76 -3.43
CA PHE A 4 -14.36 7.93 -4.85
C PHE A 4 -13.53 6.97 -5.71
N GLU A 5 -12.24 6.79 -5.39
CA GLU A 5 -11.37 5.82 -6.07
C GLU A 5 -11.86 4.39 -5.84
N THR A 6 -12.14 4.01 -4.59
CA THR A 6 -12.72 2.70 -4.26
C THR A 6 -14.06 2.47 -4.95
N TYR A 7 -14.90 3.51 -5.05
CA TYR A 7 -16.17 3.43 -5.78
C TYR A 7 -15.95 3.21 -7.29
N LEU A 8 -15.00 3.92 -7.91
CA LEU A 8 -14.66 3.74 -9.32
C LEU A 8 -14.08 2.35 -9.61
N GLU A 9 -13.18 1.85 -8.77
CA GLU A 9 -12.61 0.50 -8.88
C GLU A 9 -13.70 -0.56 -8.79
N VAL A 10 -14.61 -0.46 -7.81
CA VAL A 10 -15.75 -1.38 -7.67
C VAL A 10 -16.68 -1.33 -8.88
N ARG A 11 -16.81 -0.16 -9.52
CA ARG A 11 -17.63 -0.02 -10.73
C ARG A 11 -16.94 -0.65 -11.95
N GLN A 12 -15.63 -0.48 -12.10
CA GLN A 12 -14.83 -1.14 -13.13
C GLN A 12 -14.83 -2.66 -12.96
N LEU A 13 -14.77 -3.16 -11.72
CA LEU A 13 -14.94 -4.58 -11.39
C LEU A 13 -16.31 -5.12 -11.78
N ARG A 14 -17.38 -4.37 -11.50
CA ARG A 14 -18.74 -4.75 -11.92
C ARG A 14 -18.88 -4.76 -13.44
N ALA A 15 -18.26 -3.83 -14.15
CA ALA A 15 -18.22 -3.80 -15.61
C ALA A 15 -17.45 -5.01 -16.18
N ASN A 16 -16.28 -5.36 -15.62
CA ASN A 16 -15.52 -6.56 -16.00
C ASN A 16 -16.20 -7.88 -15.62
N LYS A 17 -17.15 -7.86 -14.66
CA LYS A 17 -17.92 -9.04 -14.27
C LYS A 17 -18.95 -9.46 -15.32
N LEU A 18 -19.35 -8.54 -16.20
CA LEU A 18 -20.52 -8.66 -17.09
C LEU A 18 -20.19 -8.91 -18.57
N THR A 19 -18.95 -8.83 -19.01
CA THR A 19 -18.69 -8.79 -20.45
C THR A 19 -18.32 -10.18 -20.96
N THR A 20 -19.30 -10.84 -21.57
CA THR A 20 -19.11 -11.83 -22.64
C THR A 20 -17.96 -11.43 -23.55
N LEU A 21 -17.10 -12.38 -23.95
CA LEU A 21 -15.93 -12.17 -24.79
C LEU A 21 -16.26 -11.16 -25.92
N PRO A 22 -15.64 -9.95 -25.94
CA PRO A 22 -15.92 -8.99 -26.99
C PRO A 22 -15.50 -9.62 -28.33
N LYS A 23 -16.37 -9.54 -29.34
CA LYS A 23 -16.21 -10.21 -30.66
C LYS A 23 -14.86 -9.93 -31.36
N THR A 24 -14.12 -8.92 -30.92
CA THR A 24 -12.77 -8.56 -31.38
C THR A 24 -11.64 -9.39 -30.78
N LEU A 25 -11.87 -10.08 -29.66
CA LEU A 25 -10.90 -10.95 -28.96
C LEU A 25 -11.21 -12.45 -29.13
N GLU A 26 -12.31 -12.76 -29.82
CA GLU A 26 -12.76 -14.09 -30.20
C GLU A 26 -11.76 -14.69 -31.22
N GLY A 27 -10.77 -15.44 -30.72
CA GLY A 27 -9.70 -16.06 -31.52
C GLY A 27 -8.26 -15.70 -31.12
N VAL A 28 -8.04 -14.68 -30.28
CA VAL A 28 -6.70 -14.28 -29.79
C VAL A 28 -6.43 -14.80 -28.37
N ILE A 29 -7.49 -15.02 -27.59
CA ILE A 29 -7.42 -15.52 -26.21
C ILE A 29 -8.32 -16.75 -26.10
N SER A 30 -7.80 -17.85 -25.56
CA SER A 30 -8.58 -19.06 -25.26
C SER A 30 -9.58 -18.77 -24.14
N GLU A 31 -10.78 -19.35 -24.22
CA GLU A 31 -11.83 -19.22 -23.20
C GLU A 31 -11.31 -19.59 -21.79
N ASP A 32 -10.41 -20.56 -21.69
CA ASP A 32 -9.73 -20.96 -20.45
C ASP A 32 -8.88 -19.83 -19.84
N THR A 33 -8.12 -19.11 -20.69
CA THR A 33 -7.29 -17.97 -20.27
C THR A 33 -8.18 -16.81 -19.82
N PHE A 34 -9.31 -16.58 -20.50
CA PHE A 34 -10.28 -15.55 -20.12
C PHE A 34 -10.91 -15.83 -18.74
N GLN A 35 -11.33 -17.07 -18.47
CA GLN A 35 -11.88 -17.46 -17.17
C GLN A 35 -10.83 -17.40 -16.04
N LYS A 36 -9.57 -17.77 -16.32
CA LYS A 36 -8.45 -17.59 -15.38
C LYS A 36 -8.15 -16.13 -15.08
N THR A 37 -8.03 -15.26 -16.09
CA THR A 37 -7.80 -13.84 -15.87
C THR A 37 -8.97 -13.18 -15.12
N ARG A 38 -10.20 -13.63 -15.36
CA ARG A 38 -11.39 -13.14 -14.66
C ARG A 38 -11.41 -13.53 -13.18
N SER A 39 -11.20 -14.81 -12.86
CA SER A 39 -11.10 -15.26 -11.47
C SER A 39 -9.94 -14.57 -10.73
N TYR A 40 -8.78 -14.43 -11.39
CA TYR A 40 -7.65 -13.67 -10.88
C TYR A 40 -7.99 -12.20 -10.61
N SER A 41 -8.67 -11.50 -11.53
CA SER A 41 -9.05 -10.09 -11.37
C SER A 41 -10.00 -9.87 -10.18
N LEU A 42 -10.91 -10.83 -9.93
CA LEU A 42 -11.84 -10.76 -8.81
C LEU A 42 -11.14 -10.95 -7.47
N ASP A 43 -10.23 -11.92 -7.37
CA ASP A 43 -9.46 -12.14 -6.15
C ASP A 43 -8.46 -11.01 -5.89
N HIS A 44 -7.80 -10.52 -6.93
CA HIS A 44 -6.89 -9.39 -6.84
C HIS A 44 -7.57 -8.14 -6.24
N SER A 45 -8.79 -7.83 -6.69
CA SER A 45 -9.51 -6.67 -6.19
C SER A 45 -10.05 -6.83 -4.78
N ARG A 46 -10.44 -8.04 -4.37
CA ARG A 46 -10.83 -8.29 -2.96
C ARG A 46 -9.64 -8.13 -2.03
N PHE A 47 -8.47 -8.66 -2.44
CA PHE A 47 -7.23 -8.47 -1.71
C PHE A 47 -6.82 -7.00 -1.64
N HIS A 48 -6.87 -6.28 -2.77
CA HIS A 48 -6.57 -4.84 -2.83
C HIS A 48 -7.45 -4.03 -1.87
N PHE A 49 -8.76 -4.29 -1.86
CA PHE A 49 -9.70 -3.62 -0.98
C PHE A 49 -9.41 -3.86 0.50
N VAL A 50 -9.14 -5.11 0.90
CA VAL A 50 -8.80 -5.45 2.29
C VAL A 50 -7.47 -4.81 2.69
N CYS A 51 -6.45 -4.85 1.82
CA CYS A 51 -5.17 -4.19 2.06
C CYS A 51 -5.31 -2.67 2.21
N GLN A 52 -6.13 -2.02 1.38
CA GLN A 52 -6.43 -0.59 1.52
C GLN A 52 -7.10 -0.28 2.85
N PHE A 53 -8.11 -1.08 3.24
CA PHE A 53 -8.82 -0.89 4.49
C PHE A 53 -7.89 -1.01 5.70
N VAL A 54 -7.05 -2.05 5.74
CA VAL A 54 -6.06 -2.25 6.81
C VAL A 54 -5.06 -1.09 6.87
N THR A 55 -4.61 -0.59 5.72
CA THR A 55 -3.72 0.59 5.65
C THR A 55 -4.38 1.81 6.28
N ILE A 56 -5.62 2.11 5.92
CA ILE A 56 -6.35 3.27 6.47
C ILE A 56 -6.56 3.13 7.98
N VAL A 57 -6.94 1.95 8.46
CA VAL A 57 -7.13 1.68 9.89
C VAL A 57 -5.82 1.85 10.64
N ARG A 58 -4.71 1.34 10.08
CA ARG A 58 -3.37 1.49 10.65
C ARG A 58 -2.96 2.97 10.73
N ASP A 59 -3.09 3.71 9.64
CA ASP A 59 -2.69 5.11 9.57
C ASP A 59 -3.53 5.97 10.52
N SER A 60 -4.84 5.68 10.59
CA SER A 60 -5.76 6.32 11.54
C SER A 60 -5.38 6.00 12.98
N ALA A 61 -4.99 4.76 13.28
CA ALA A 61 -4.53 4.37 14.61
C ALA A 61 -3.21 5.07 14.98
N ILE A 62 -2.24 5.16 14.06
CA ILE A 62 -0.97 5.89 14.27
C ILE A 62 -1.25 7.35 14.65
N LEU A 63 -2.21 7.98 13.98
CA LEU A 63 -2.61 9.35 14.26
C LEU A 63 -3.35 9.46 15.61
N PHE A 64 -4.29 8.55 15.87
CA PHE A 64 -5.13 8.55 17.08
C PHE A 64 -4.33 8.28 18.35
N PHE A 65 -3.37 7.34 18.30
CA PHE A 65 -2.48 7.04 19.42
C PHE A 65 -1.37 8.08 19.60
N GLY A 66 -1.28 9.10 18.75
CA GLY A 66 -0.26 10.12 18.87
C GLY A 66 1.15 9.56 18.71
N VAL A 67 1.33 8.61 17.78
CA VAL A 67 2.67 8.07 17.47
C VAL A 67 3.60 9.19 16.99
N MET A 68 3.05 10.25 16.41
CA MET A 68 3.80 11.42 15.95
C MET A 68 4.54 12.15 17.10
N PRO A 69 3.86 12.63 18.18
CA PRO A 69 4.55 13.20 19.33
C PRO A 69 5.42 12.19 20.09
N TRP A 70 5.06 10.90 20.10
CA TRP A 70 5.91 9.85 20.68
C TRP A 70 7.24 9.70 19.91
N PHE A 71 7.17 9.70 18.58
CA PHE A 71 8.33 9.59 17.70
C PHE A 71 9.22 10.84 17.81
N TRP A 72 8.61 12.02 17.94
CA TRP A 72 9.32 13.27 18.20
C TRP A 72 10.19 13.18 19.46
N LYS A 73 9.62 12.70 20.57
CA LYS A 73 10.35 12.48 21.83
C LYS A 73 11.48 11.45 21.69
N LYS A 74 11.26 10.37 20.93
CA LYS A 74 12.30 9.37 20.67
C LYS A 74 13.47 9.91 19.84
N SER A 75 13.20 10.83 18.91
CA SER A 75 14.25 11.52 18.15
C SER A 75 15.14 12.39 19.05
N GLU A 76 14.56 12.99 20.10
CA GLU A 76 15.27 13.76 21.13
C GLU A 76 16.22 12.86 21.94
N ASP A 77 15.69 11.73 22.43
CA ASP A 77 16.46 10.71 23.16
C ASP A 77 17.63 10.16 22.33
N PHE A 78 17.42 9.95 21.03
CA PHE A 78 18.47 9.45 20.14
C PHE A 78 19.58 10.50 19.90
N MET A 79 19.21 11.78 19.82
CA MET A 79 20.16 12.88 19.68
C MET A 79 21.05 13.03 20.92
N THR A 80 20.44 12.97 22.11
CA THR A 80 21.16 13.04 23.39
C THR A 80 22.11 11.85 23.56
N LEU A 81 21.72 10.65 23.11
CA LEU A 81 22.57 9.45 23.14
C LEU A 81 23.83 9.60 22.27
N ILE A 82 23.75 10.29 21.14
CA ILE A 82 24.87 10.54 20.23
C ILE A 82 25.79 11.69 20.73
N GLY A 83 25.40 12.36 21.83
CA GLY A 83 26.17 13.48 22.40
C GLY A 83 26.06 14.77 21.57
N LEU A 84 25.06 14.86 20.69
CA LEU A 84 24.75 16.06 19.94
C LEU A 84 23.90 16.99 20.82
N ASN A 85 24.11 18.31 20.67
CA ASN A 85 23.45 19.32 21.49
C ASN A 85 21.92 19.27 21.26
N ALA A 86 21.20 18.72 22.23
CA ALA A 86 19.75 18.51 22.15
C ALA A 86 18.95 19.82 22.25
N ASP A 87 19.57 20.90 22.73
CA ASP A 87 18.94 22.22 22.78
C ASP A 87 18.79 22.88 21.39
N ASN A 88 19.48 22.34 20.38
CA ASN A 88 19.35 22.83 19.00
C ASN A 88 18.11 22.21 18.33
N GLU A 89 17.00 22.97 18.31
CA GLU A 89 15.74 22.59 17.66
C GLU A 89 15.90 22.23 16.17
N ILE A 90 16.89 22.83 15.49
CA ILE A 90 17.22 22.52 14.09
C ILE A 90 17.73 21.08 13.95
N LEU A 91 18.63 20.64 14.83
CA LEU A 91 19.14 19.27 14.82
C LEU A 91 18.01 18.28 15.13
N HIS A 92 17.16 18.59 16.11
CA HIS A 92 15.98 17.78 16.43
C HIS A 92 15.09 17.60 15.20
N SER A 93 14.77 18.69 14.49
CA SER A 93 13.95 18.66 13.29
C SER A 93 14.57 17.80 12.18
N ILE A 94 15.89 17.88 11.98
CA ILE A 94 16.62 17.07 10.99
C ILE A 94 16.61 15.58 11.36
N ALA A 95 16.86 15.24 12.62
CA ALA A 95 16.83 13.85 13.08
C ALA A 95 15.44 13.23 12.98
N PHE A 96 14.41 14.02 13.32
CA PHE A 96 13.03 13.62 13.14
C PHE A 96 12.70 13.35 11.67
N LEU A 97 13.06 14.30 10.79
CA LEU A 97 12.83 14.18 9.35
C LEU A 97 13.55 12.96 8.76
N ALA A 98 14.81 12.74 9.14
CA ALA A 98 15.59 11.58 8.70
C ALA A 98 14.96 10.26 9.16
N GLY A 99 14.50 10.21 10.42
CA GLY A 99 13.76 9.06 10.95
C GLY A 99 12.47 8.79 10.18
N CYS A 100 11.68 9.82 9.90
CA CYS A 100 10.47 9.71 9.08
C CYS A 100 10.80 9.19 7.67
N MET A 101 11.83 9.72 7.02
CA MET A 101 12.23 9.30 5.67
C MET A 101 12.60 7.81 5.63
N ILE A 102 13.35 7.31 6.63
CA ILE A 102 13.71 5.90 6.71
C ILE A 102 12.48 5.02 6.91
N LEU A 103 11.59 5.39 7.84
CA LEU A 103 10.35 4.63 8.12
C LEU A 103 9.43 4.56 6.90
N LEU A 104 9.30 5.66 6.16
CA LEU A 104 8.53 5.70 4.92
C LEU A 104 9.14 4.80 3.86
N GLN A 105 10.46 4.85 3.68
CA GLN A 105 11.16 4.01 2.70
C GLN A 105 10.98 2.51 3.00
N VAL A 106 11.07 2.10 4.27
CA VAL A 106 10.85 0.71 4.69
C VAL A 106 9.42 0.24 4.41
N SER A 107 8.43 1.09 4.64
CA SER A 107 7.02 0.75 4.38
C SER A 107 6.75 0.58 2.88
N VAL A 108 7.36 1.43 2.05
CA VAL A 108 7.27 1.35 0.59
C VAL A 108 7.96 0.09 0.06
N THR A 109 9.17 -0.21 0.51
CA THR A 109 9.90 -1.40 0.04
C THR A 109 9.20 -2.70 0.44
N LEU A 110 8.63 -2.77 1.65
CA LEU A 110 7.84 -3.91 2.09
C LEU A 110 6.62 -4.14 1.17
N THR A 111 5.91 -3.06 0.81
CA THR A 111 4.74 -3.13 -0.07
C THR A 111 5.14 -3.53 -1.50
N SER A 112 6.28 -3.04 -2.00
CA SER A 112 6.83 -3.43 -3.30
C SER A 112 7.28 -4.89 -3.34
N LEU A 113 7.86 -5.39 -2.23
CA LEU A 113 8.27 -6.78 -2.09
C LEU A 113 7.06 -7.72 -2.03
N MET A 114 6.02 -7.38 -1.27
CA MET A 114 4.78 -8.15 -1.26
C MET A 114 4.16 -8.22 -2.67
N ARG A 115 4.17 -7.12 -3.42
CA ARG A 115 3.69 -7.11 -4.82
C ARG A 115 4.51 -8.02 -5.73
N LEU A 116 5.84 -8.03 -5.60
CA LEU A 116 6.69 -8.93 -6.39
C LEU A 116 6.44 -10.40 -6.07
N LEU A 117 6.28 -10.75 -4.79
CA LEU A 117 5.98 -12.12 -4.37
C LEU A 117 4.61 -12.60 -4.86
N THR A 118 3.59 -11.75 -4.84
CA THR A 118 2.27 -12.07 -5.40
C THR A 118 2.31 -12.24 -6.92
N ASN A 119 3.04 -11.38 -7.63
CA ASN A 119 3.16 -11.46 -9.10
C ASN A 119 3.89 -12.74 -9.53
N HIS A 120 5.00 -13.08 -8.88
CA HIS A 120 5.74 -14.31 -9.16
C HIS A 120 4.93 -15.59 -8.86
N ASN A 121 4.00 -15.54 -7.89
CA ASN A 121 3.12 -16.67 -7.61
C ASN A 121 1.99 -16.80 -8.65
N SER A 122 1.64 -15.72 -9.36
CA SER A 122 0.64 -15.72 -10.43
C SER A 122 1.17 -16.29 -11.76
N GLU A 123 2.46 -16.21 -12.05
CA GLU A 123 3.05 -16.80 -13.28
C GLU A 123 3.25 -18.33 -13.19
N ARG A 124 3.05 -18.93 -12.01
CA ARG A 124 3.15 -20.40 -11.81
C ARG A 124 1.83 -21.16 -11.97
N TYR A 125 0.69 -20.49 -12.19
CA TYR A 125 -0.64 -21.10 -12.38
C TYR A 125 -1.21 -20.79 -13.75
#